data_AF-A0A9Q1AX85-F1
#
_entry.id   AF-A0A9Q1AX85-F1
#
_cell.length_a   1.000
_cell.length_b   1.000
_cell.length_c   1.000
_cell.angle_alpha   90.00
_cell.angle_beta   90.00
_cell.angle_gamma   90.00
#
_symmetry.space_group_name_H-M   'P 1'
#
loop_
_entity.id
_entity.type
_entity.pdbx_description
1 polymer ?
#
loop_
_entity_poly.entity_id
_entity_poly.type
_entity_poly.pdbx_seq_one_letter_code
_entity_poly.pdbx_strand_id
1 'polypeptide(L)'
;MKGAALLICGTILLLSALPGAFEVVIHEMSCGDPSMCNLHGTRSMLGTNFTYYTSCCSTDLCNKSAGTVPRPFWGLLVVSTLSIVLGILH
;
A
#
# COMPACT_ATOMS: atom_id res chain seq x y z
N MET A 1 -16.25 27.49 8.94
CA MET A 1 -14.77 27.49 9.04
C MET A 1 -14.25 26.92 7.73
N LYS A 2 -13.46 27.71 6.99
CA LYS A 2 -12.95 27.40 5.64
C LYS A 2 -11.95 26.23 5.70
N GLY A 3 -11.89 25.38 4.67
CA GLY A 3 -10.59 24.86 4.22
C GLY A 3 -10.27 23.36 4.39
N ALA A 4 -11.25 22.45 4.45
CA ALA A 4 -10.96 21.06 4.10
C ALA A 4 -11.04 20.97 2.57
N ALA A 5 -9.91 21.09 1.87
CA ALA A 5 -9.83 20.65 0.49
C ALA A 5 -10.43 19.25 0.42
N LEU A 6 -11.30 19.01 -0.55
CA LEU A 6 -11.91 17.72 -0.82
C LEU A 6 -10.79 16.75 -1.25
N LEU A 7 -10.03 16.25 -0.27
CA LEU A 7 -8.89 15.37 -0.48
C LEU A 7 -9.47 14.01 -0.85
N ILE A 8 -9.43 13.65 -2.14
CA ILE A 8 -9.80 12.30 -2.55
C ILE A 8 -8.62 11.41 -2.21
N CYS A 9 -8.86 10.38 -1.40
CA CYS A 9 -7.79 9.50 -0.97
C CYS A 9 -7.63 8.34 -1.97
N GLY A 10 -6.40 8.05 -2.35
CA GLY A 10 -6.12 7.19 -3.48
C GLY A 10 -4.85 6.37 -3.34
N THR A 11 -4.64 5.55 -4.37
CA THR A 11 -3.44 4.73 -4.56
C THR A 11 -2.75 5.20 -5.83
N ILE A 12 -1.44 5.39 -5.76
CA ILE A 12 -0.57 5.57 -6.91
C ILE A 12 0.26 4.31 -7.04
N LEU A 13 0.05 3.60 -8.14
CA LEU A 13 0.80 2.41 -8.49
C LEU A 13 1.89 2.78 -9.49
N LEU A 14 3.16 2.58 -9.15
CA LEU A 14 4.31 2.83 -10.02
C LEU A 14 4.94 1.51 -10.46
N LEU A 15 5.00 1.26 -11.77
CA LEU A 15 5.64 0.11 -12.39
C LEU A 15 6.94 0.53 -13.09
N SER A 16 8.06 -0.13 -12.78
CA SER A 16 9.32 0.08 -13.51
C SER A 16 9.31 -0.67 -14.85
N ALA A 17 9.65 0.01 -15.94
CA ALA A 17 9.70 -0.59 -17.28
C ALA A 17 11.12 -1.01 -17.72
N LEU A 18 11.88 -1.74 -16.88
CA LEU A 18 13.20 -2.25 -17.27
C LEU A 18 13.09 -3.69 -17.81
N PRO A 19 13.09 -3.90 -19.15
CA PRO A 19 13.11 -5.26 -19.70
C PRO A 19 14.41 -5.98 -19.28
N GLY A 20 14.28 -7.11 -18.59
CA GLY A 20 15.41 -7.93 -18.13
C GLY A 20 15.94 -7.60 -16.73
N ALA A 21 15.44 -6.54 -16.09
CA ALA A 21 15.63 -6.30 -14.65
C ALA A 21 14.31 -6.56 -13.92
N PHE A 22 14.40 -6.91 -12.64
CA PHE A 22 13.29 -7.12 -11.72
C PHE A 22 12.17 -6.07 -11.92
N GLU A 23 10.93 -6.53 -12.08
CA GLU A 23 9.76 -5.65 -12.12
C GLU A 23 9.49 -5.10 -10.71
N VAL A 24 9.66 -3.79 -10.54
CA VAL A 24 9.34 -3.08 -9.29
C VAL A 24 7.95 -2.49 -9.41
N VAL A 25 7.10 -2.89 -8.48
CA VAL A 25 5.75 -2.36 -8.32
C VAL A 25 5.68 -1.63 -6.98
N ILE A 26 5.53 -0.31 -7.00
CA ILE A 26 5.43 0.52 -5.79
C ILE A 26 3.97 0.96 -5.63
N HIS A 27 3.40 0.68 -4.47
CA HIS A 27 2.08 1.17 -4.07
C HIS A 27 2.23 2.32 -3.07
N GLU A 28 1.97 3.54 -3.51
CA GLU A 28 1.92 4.73 -2.66
C GLU A 28 0.46 5.07 -2.34
N MET A 29 0.17 5.34 -1.06
CA MET A 29 -1.14 5.82 -0.62
C MET A 29 -1.04 7.29 -0.21
N SER A 30 -1.84 8.15 -0.84
CA SER A 30 -1.92 9.57 -0.52
C SER A 30 -3.32 10.10 -0.74
N CYS A 31 -3.65 11.26 -0.18
CA CYS A 31 -4.86 12.00 -0.54
C CYS A 31 -4.48 13.30 -1.25
N GLY A 32 -5.23 13.71 -2.27
CA GLY A 32 -4.84 14.82 -3.13
C GLY A 32 -5.99 15.42 -3.94
N ASP A 33 -5.62 16.18 -4.98
CA ASP A 33 -6.58 16.87 -5.85
C ASP A 33 -7.40 15.87 -6.69
N PRO A 34 -8.74 16.02 -6.76
CA PRO A 34 -9.60 15.20 -7.62
C PRO A 34 -9.16 15.11 -9.08
N SER A 35 -8.51 16.15 -9.61
CA SER A 35 -8.04 16.18 -11.00
C SER A 35 -6.96 15.13 -11.28
N MET A 36 -6.33 14.60 -10.23
CA MET A 36 -5.24 13.63 -10.33
C MET A 36 -5.72 12.17 -10.30
N CYS A 37 -7.04 11.94 -10.29
CA CYS A 37 -7.64 10.62 -10.17
C CYS A 37 -7.88 9.93 -11.51
N ASN A 38 -7.71 8.61 -11.55
CA ASN A 38 -7.86 7.77 -12.76
C ASN A 38 -6.93 8.21 -13.91
N LEU A 39 -5.74 8.70 -13.56
CA LEU A 39 -4.71 9.07 -14.52
C LEU A 39 -3.71 7.93 -14.69
N HIS A 40 -3.17 7.85 -15.89
CA HIS A 40 -2.09 6.94 -16.25
C HIS A 40 -1.05 7.71 -17.05
N GLY A 41 0.23 7.43 -16.80
CA GLY A 41 1.31 8.05 -17.55
C GLY A 41 2.67 7.55 -17.09
N THR A 42 3.72 8.30 -17.40
CA THR A 42 5.09 7.98 -16.99
C THR A 42 5.70 9.11 -16.18
N ARG A 43 6.42 8.79 -15.10
CA ARG A 43 7.15 9.70 -14.24
C ARG A 43 8.59 9.22 -14.15
N SER A 44 9.55 10.13 -14.32
CA SER A 44 10.97 9.82 -14.11
C SER A 44 11.32 10.01 -12.64
N MET A 45 11.76 8.96 -11.96
CA MET A 45 12.16 8.96 -10.55
C MET A 45 13.41 8.10 -10.40
N LEU A 46 14.37 8.49 -9.55
CA LEU A 46 15.59 7.70 -9.28
C LEU A 46 16.38 7.28 -10.55
N GLY A 47 16.29 8.09 -11.62
CA GLY A 47 16.96 7.82 -12.90
C GLY A 47 16.27 6.76 -13.77
N THR A 48 15.08 6.30 -13.41
CA THR A 48 14.27 5.36 -14.19
C THR A 48 12.87 5.91 -14.46
N ASN A 49 12.28 5.50 -15.58
CA ASN A 49 10.91 5.86 -15.93
C ASN A 49 9.95 4.83 -15.33
N PHE A 50 9.07 5.31 -14.45
CA PHE A 50 7.99 4.54 -13.88
C PHE A 50 6.69 4.89 -14.56
N THR A 51 5.99 3.87 -15.03
CA THR A 51 4.61 4.01 -15.45
C THR A 51 3.75 4.08 -14.20
N TYR A 52 2.97 5.15 -14.04
CA TYR A 52 2.10 5.33 -12.89
C TYR A 52 0.62 5.17 -13.28
N TYR A 53 -0.16 4.62 -12.36
CA TYR A 53 -1.62 4.55 -12.42
C TYR A 53 -2.20 5.07 -11.11
N THR A 54 -3.18 5.98 -11.17
CA THR A 54 -3.84 6.51 -9.98
C THR A 54 -5.27 5.99 -9.87
N SER A 55 -5.67 5.57 -8.68
CA SER A 55 -7.06 5.25 -8.34
C SER A 55 -7.46 6.02 -7.11
N CYS A 56 -8.69 6.50 -7.06
CA CYS A 56 -9.16 7.34 -5.97
C CYS A 56 -10.52 6.90 -5.46
N CYS A 57 -10.79 7.22 -4.20
CA CYS A 57 -12.05 6.97 -3.53
C CYS A 57 -12.34 8.05 -2.48
N SER A 58 -13.63 8.28 -2.24
CA SER A 58 -14.11 9.44 -1.45
C SER A 58 -14.51 9.10 -0.01
N THR A 59 -14.36 7.85 0.40
CA THR A 59 -14.71 7.40 1.75
C THR A 59 -13.46 7.32 2.63
N ASP A 60 -13.63 7.46 3.95
CA ASP A 60 -12.50 7.39 4.89
C ASP A 60 -11.77 6.04 4.80
N LEU A 61 -10.44 6.11 4.71
CA LEU A 61 -9.53 4.94 4.65
C LEU A 61 -9.88 3.93 3.53
N CYS A 62 -10.44 4.40 2.42
CA CYS A 62 -10.83 3.56 1.29
C CYS A 62 -9.64 3.06 0.46
N ASN A 63 -8.51 3.75 0.55
CA ASN A 63 -7.25 3.42 -0.11
C ASN A 63 -6.51 2.32 0.66
N LYS A 64 -7.15 1.18 0.91
CA LYS A 64 -6.47 0.03 1.51
C LYS A 64 -5.58 -0.65 0.49
N SER A 65 -4.32 -0.86 0.85
CA SER A 65 -3.38 -1.61 0.04
C SER A 65 -3.90 -3.03 -0.20
N ALA A 66 -3.85 -3.48 -1.47
CA ALA A 66 -4.14 -4.86 -1.84
C ALA A 66 -3.16 -5.87 -1.18
N GLY A 67 -2.08 -5.39 -0.56
CA GLY A 67 -1.08 -6.18 0.16
C GLY A 67 -1.45 -6.53 1.60
N THR A 68 -2.72 -6.86 1.89
CA THR A 68 -3.02 -7.56 3.15
C THR A 68 -2.45 -8.98 3.01
N VAL A 69 -1.18 -9.13 3.36
CA VAL A 69 -0.59 -10.44 3.63
C VAL A 69 -1.47 -11.13 4.68
N PRO A 70 -2.03 -12.32 4.39
CA PRO A 70 -2.72 -13.09 5.42
C PRO A 70 -1.77 -13.22 6.60
N ARG A 71 -2.23 -12.84 7.81
CA ARG A 71 -1.43 -13.09 9.01
C ARG A 71 -1.10 -14.58 9.05
N PRO A 72 0.18 -14.99 9.03
CA PRO A 72 0.52 -16.40 9.07
C PRO A 72 -0.04 -16.99 10.37
N PHE A 73 -0.87 -18.02 10.24
CA PHE A 73 -1.54 -18.71 11.35
C PHE A 73 -0.58 -19.14 12.48
N TRP A 74 0.71 -19.28 12.15
CA TRP A 74 1.81 -19.64 13.03
C TRP A 74 2.02 -18.64 14.19
N GLY A 75 1.62 -17.37 14.04
CA GLY A 75 1.71 -16.39 15.13
C GLY A 75 0.86 -16.76 16.35
N LEU A 76 -0.25 -17.49 16.15
CA LEU A 76 -1.10 -18.00 17.24
C LEU A 76 -0.49 -19.24 17.91
N LEU A 77 0.25 -20.06 17.15
CA LEU A 77 0.88 -21.28 17.67
C LEU A 77 2.04 -20.95 18.63
N VAL A 78 2.84 -19.93 18.33
CA VAL A 78 3.97 -19.51 19.18
C VAL A 78 3.50 -18.95 20.52
N VAL A 79 2.39 -18.20 20.53
CA VAL A 79 1.81 -17.68 21.78
C VAL A 79 1.28 -18.81 22.65
N SER A 80 0.64 -19.82 22.05
CA SER A 80 0.09 -20.96 22.79
C SER A 80 1.17 -21.84 23.42
N THR A 81 2.28 -22.10 22.73
CA THR A 81 3.35 -22.96 23.27
C THR A 81 4.13 -22.25 24.39
N LEU A 82 4.32 -20.93 24.30
CA LEU A 82 4.98 -20.16 25.36
C LEU A 82 4.19 -20.16 26.66
N SER A 83 2.85 -20.06 26.60
CA SER A 83 1.98 -20.18 27.78
C SER A 83 2.02 -21.57 28.41
N ILE A 84 2.10 -22.61 27.60
CA ILE A 84 2.19 -24.01 28.08
C ILE A 84 3.54 -24.25 28.77
N VAL A 85 4.66 -23.83 28.16
CA VAL A 85 6.00 -24.03 28.74
C VAL A 85 6.17 -23.26 30.05
N LEU A 86 5.66 -22.02 30.13
CA LEU A 86 5.71 -21.23 31.37
C LEU A 86 4.82 -21.81 32.48
N GLY A 87 3.71 -22.45 32.12
CA GLY A 87 2.81 -23.12 33.05
C GLY A 87 3.33 -24.48 33.57
N ILE A 88 4.26 -25.13 32.86
CA ILE A 88 4.89 -26.39 33.30
C ILE A 88 6.14 -26.12 34.18
N LEU A 89 6.71 -24.91 34.12
CA LEU A 89 7.91 -24.51 34.87
C LEU A 89 7.59 -23.95 36.27
N HIS A 90 6.34 -23.98 36.71
CA HIS A 90 5.88 -23.56 38.04
C HIS A 90 5.27 -24.74 38.79
#